data_AF-A0A9E0UP20-F1
#
_entry.id   AF-A0A9E0UP20-F1
#
_cell.length_a   1.000
_cell.length_b   1.000
_cell.length_c   1.000
_cell.angle_alpha   90.00
_cell.angle_beta   90.00
_cell.angle_gamma   90.00
#
_symmetry.space_group_name_H-M   'P 1'
#
loop_
_entity.id
_entity.type
_entity.pdbx_description
1 polymer ?
#
loop_
_entity_poly.entity_id
_entity_poly.type
_entity_poly.pdbx_seq_one_letter_code
_entity_poly.pdbx_strand_id
1 'polypeptide(L)'
;MNSTAASGACLSELKFSRSFSSQDLDFSGKGMKEFPKEVLGMTDVKTLDLSDNKLTNIPSEIQNLKYLTVLKLNGNKIYELPSVVSKLKFLKEIYLDREIWQYRLNEVKKITAARIILVG
;
A
#
# COMPACT_ATOMS: atom_id res chain seq x y z
N MET A 1 -2.61 -9.30 -35.40
CA MET A 1 -1.51 -9.04 -34.44
C MET A 1 -2.06 -8.13 -33.35
N ASN A 2 -2.75 -8.70 -32.36
CA ASN A 2 -3.30 -7.96 -31.24
C ASN A 2 -2.57 -8.43 -29.98
N SER A 3 -1.79 -7.56 -29.36
CA SER A 3 -1.60 -7.60 -27.92
C SER A 3 -1.54 -6.17 -27.43
N THR A 4 -2.71 -5.74 -27.01
CA THR A 4 -3.03 -4.50 -26.31
C THR A 4 -1.97 -4.17 -25.27
N ALA A 5 -1.40 -2.98 -25.44
CA ALA A 5 -0.73 -2.24 -24.37
C ALA A 5 -1.58 -2.34 -23.10
N ALA A 6 -0.96 -2.78 -22.01
CA ALA A 6 -1.52 -2.63 -20.69
C ALA A 6 -1.76 -1.13 -20.50
N SER A 7 -3.01 -0.73 -20.67
CA SER A 7 -3.56 0.56 -20.29
C SER A 7 -3.10 0.81 -18.86
N GLY A 8 -2.08 1.67 -18.73
CA GLY A 8 -1.86 2.40 -17.50
C GLY A 8 -3.16 3.10 -17.23
N ALA A 9 -3.80 2.75 -16.12
CA ALA A 9 -5.02 3.42 -15.68
C ALA A 9 -4.66 4.90 -15.52
N CYS A 10 -5.10 5.72 -16.48
CA CYS A 10 -4.89 7.15 -16.46
C CYS A 10 -5.71 7.73 -15.31
N LEU A 11 -5.07 8.51 -14.43
CA LEU A 11 -5.70 9.06 -13.21
C LEU A 11 -6.93 9.94 -13.46
N SER A 12 -7.21 10.32 -14.71
CA SER A 12 -8.46 11.01 -15.06
C SER A 12 -9.72 10.20 -14.74
N GLU A 13 -9.62 8.86 -14.62
CA GLU A 13 -10.77 7.99 -14.33
C GLU A 13 -10.93 7.67 -12.84
N LEU A 14 -9.85 7.72 -12.07
CA LEU A 14 -9.87 7.44 -10.63
C LEU A 14 -10.21 8.74 -9.87
N LYS A 15 -11.51 8.98 -9.65
CA LYS A 15 -11.97 10.00 -8.70
C LYS A 15 -11.36 9.73 -7.34
N PHE A 16 -10.27 10.44 -7.04
CA PHE A 16 -9.61 10.38 -5.76
C PHE A 16 -10.51 11.03 -4.71
N SER A 17 -11.22 10.22 -3.92
CA SER A 17 -12.07 10.73 -2.86
C SER A 17 -11.19 11.23 -1.72
N ARG A 18 -10.86 12.53 -1.74
CA ARG A 18 -10.31 13.23 -0.57
C ARG A 18 -11.42 13.32 0.47
N SER A 19 -11.45 12.38 1.41
CA SER A 19 -12.32 12.46 2.58
C SER A 19 -11.86 13.63 3.46
N PHE A 20 -12.82 14.35 4.02
CA PHE A 20 -12.62 15.59 4.76
C PHE A 20 -11.61 15.40 5.90
N SER A 21 -10.64 16.33 5.99
CA SER A 21 -9.66 16.49 7.08
C SER A 21 -8.40 15.60 7.05
N SER A 22 -7.35 16.12 6.39
CA SER A 22 -5.92 15.81 6.64
C SER A 22 -5.44 14.37 6.40
N GLN A 23 -5.65 13.94 5.14
CA GLN A 23 -4.79 13.06 4.32
C GLN A 23 -4.87 11.56 4.52
N ASP A 24 -6.11 11.08 4.48
CA ASP A 24 -6.41 9.68 4.23
C ASP A 24 -6.68 9.49 2.73
N LEU A 25 -5.98 8.54 2.12
CA LEU A 25 -6.13 8.18 0.72
C LEU A 25 -6.75 6.79 0.59
N ASP A 26 -7.88 6.72 -0.11
CA ASP A 26 -8.58 5.46 -0.36
C ASP A 26 -8.48 5.07 -1.83
N PHE A 27 -7.75 3.97 -2.06
CA PHE A 27 -7.66 3.27 -3.33
C PHE A 27 -8.10 1.81 -3.20
N SER A 28 -8.91 1.48 -2.19
CA SER A 28 -9.42 0.13 -2.00
C SER A 28 -10.32 -0.30 -3.16
N GLY A 29 -10.27 -1.58 -3.54
CA GLY A 29 -11.19 -2.17 -4.51
C GLY A 29 -11.07 -1.64 -5.95
N LYS A 30 -9.96 -0.99 -6.31
CA LYS A 30 -9.78 -0.38 -7.65
C LYS A 30 -9.22 -1.34 -8.70
N GLY A 31 -8.94 -2.59 -8.33
CA GLY A 31 -8.41 -3.60 -9.25
C GLY A 31 -6.99 -3.30 -9.76
N MET A 32 -6.25 -2.44 -9.05
CA MET A 32 -4.91 -2.00 -9.45
C MET A 32 -3.92 -3.16 -9.42
N LYS A 33 -3.12 -3.28 -10.48
CA LYS A 33 -2.02 -4.27 -10.57
C LYS A 33 -0.67 -3.70 -10.14
N GLU A 34 -0.54 -2.38 -10.22
CA GLU A 34 0.67 -1.64 -9.87
C GLU A 34 0.35 -0.60 -8.81
N PHE A 35 1.35 -0.28 -7.99
CA PHE A 35 1.22 0.73 -6.95
C PHE A 35 1.01 2.13 -7.57
N PRO A 36 0.09 2.96 -7.05
CA PRO A 36 -0.17 4.29 -7.59
C PRO A 36 1.04 5.21 -7.34
N LYS A 37 1.82 5.47 -8.39
CA LYS A 37 3.10 6.21 -8.28
C LYS A 37 2.90 7.67 -7.85
N GLU A 38 1.73 8.22 -8.13
CA GLU A 38 1.37 9.60 -7.83
C GLU A 38 1.27 9.84 -6.33
N VAL A 39 0.87 8.81 -5.57
CA VAL A 39 0.83 8.86 -4.10
C VAL A 39 2.23 9.04 -3.54
N LEU A 40 3.26 8.49 -4.19
CA LEU A 40 4.66 8.53 -3.71
C LEU A 40 5.25 9.96 -3.69
N GLY A 41 4.59 10.92 -4.36
CA GLY A 41 4.92 12.34 -4.29
C GLY A 41 4.21 13.10 -3.17
N MET A 42 3.21 12.50 -2.52
CA MET A 42 2.39 13.12 -1.48
C MET A 42 3.08 12.94 -0.12
N THR A 43 3.77 13.99 0.33
CA THR A 43 4.60 13.92 1.54
C THR A 43 3.82 14.00 2.84
N ASP A 44 2.50 14.09 2.79
CA ASP A 44 1.64 14.53 3.88
C ASP A 44 0.54 13.50 4.23
N VAL A 45 0.53 12.38 3.49
CA VAL A 45 -0.38 11.23 3.66
C VAL A 45 -0.18 10.56 5.01
N LYS A 46 -1.28 10.35 5.74
CA LYS A 46 -1.31 9.67 7.04
C LYS A 46 -1.89 8.27 6.95
N THR A 47 -2.90 8.08 6.11
CA THR A 47 -3.52 6.77 5.88
C THR A 47 -3.53 6.48 4.40
N LEU A 48 -3.06 5.30 4.02
CA LEU A 48 -3.13 4.80 2.66
C LEU A 48 -3.84 3.45 2.65
N ASP A 49 -5.04 3.44 2.08
CA ASP A 49 -5.82 2.23 1.87
C ASP A 49 -5.63 1.73 0.44
N LEU A 50 -4.94 0.60 0.29
CA LEU A 50 -4.74 -0.11 -0.97
C LEU A 50 -5.39 -1.51 -0.92
N SER A 51 -6.30 -1.73 0.02
CA SER A 51 -6.91 -3.05 0.20
C SER A 51 -7.72 -3.50 -1.02
N ASP A 52 -7.94 -4.81 -1.14
CA ASP A 52 -8.79 -5.40 -2.20
C ASP A 52 -8.36 -5.00 -3.63
N ASN A 53 -7.05 -5.03 -3.88
CA ASN A 53 -6.47 -4.79 -5.20
C ASN A 53 -5.74 -6.04 -5.72
N LYS A 54 -4.97 -5.88 -6.79
CA LYS A 54 -4.20 -6.96 -7.43
C LYS A 54 -2.70 -6.65 -7.38
N LEU A 55 -2.26 -5.87 -6.39
CA LEU A 55 -0.87 -5.49 -6.21
C LEU A 55 -0.04 -6.74 -5.89
N THR A 56 1.13 -6.83 -6.51
CA THR A 56 2.08 -7.94 -6.28
C THR A 56 3.32 -7.50 -5.52
N ASN A 57 3.63 -6.21 -5.53
CA ASN A 57 4.78 -5.62 -4.86
C ASN A 57 4.47 -4.21 -4.35
N ILE A 58 5.39 -3.70 -3.53
CA ILE A 58 5.39 -2.32 -3.06
C ILE A 58 6.70 -1.68 -3.50
N PRO A 59 6.66 -0.51 -4.16
CA PRO A 59 7.86 0.18 -4.62
C PRO A 59 8.69 0.69 -3.44
N SER A 60 10.00 0.80 -3.67
CA SER A 60 10.96 1.31 -2.66
C SER A 60 10.70 2.76 -2.26
N GLU A 61 10.07 3.50 -3.16
CA GLU A 61 9.69 4.89 -3.06
C GLU A 61 8.59 5.13 -2.02
N ILE A 62 7.97 4.07 -1.48
CA ILE A 62 7.04 4.17 -0.34
C ILE A 62 7.68 4.93 0.84
N GLN A 63 9.01 4.87 0.97
CA GLN A 63 9.78 5.62 1.97
C GLN A 63 9.57 7.15 1.92
N ASN A 64 9.05 7.69 0.82
CA ASN A 64 8.75 9.11 0.66
C ASN A 64 7.53 9.56 1.47
N LEU A 65 6.64 8.62 1.84
CA LEU A 65 5.45 8.87 2.64
C LEU A 65 5.80 9.03 4.12
N LYS A 66 6.58 10.07 4.44
CA LYS A 66 7.23 10.24 5.74
C LYS A 66 6.26 10.28 6.92
N TYR A 67 5.02 10.73 6.72
CA TYR A 67 4.01 10.83 7.78
C TYR A 67 2.97 9.71 7.73
N LEU A 68 3.20 8.67 6.93
CA LEU A 68 2.30 7.54 6.86
C LEU A 68 2.24 6.84 8.22
N THR A 69 1.04 6.75 8.76
CA THR A 69 0.73 6.12 10.05
C THR A 69 0.03 4.78 9.89
N VAL A 70 -0.81 4.64 8.85
CA VAL A 70 -1.61 3.45 8.59
C VAL A 70 -1.47 3.07 7.12
N LEU A 71 -1.09 1.81 6.87
CA LEU A 71 -0.99 1.24 5.53
C LEU A 71 -1.83 -0.03 5.46
N LYS A 72 -2.85 -0.05 4.59
CA LYS A 72 -3.68 -1.25 4.39
C LYS A 72 -3.40 -1.88 3.03
N LEU A 73 -3.09 -3.17 3.07
CA LEU A 73 -2.65 -3.96 1.91
C LEU A 73 -3.33 -5.34 1.86
N ASN A 74 -4.23 -5.65 2.79
CA ASN A 74 -5.04 -6.87 2.76
C ASN A 74 -5.87 -6.96 1.46
N GLY A 75 -6.24 -8.16 1.05
CA GLY A 75 -6.88 -8.40 -0.25
C GLY A 75 -5.96 -8.10 -1.44
N ASN A 76 -4.63 -8.29 -1.30
CA ASN A 76 -3.68 -8.17 -2.42
C ASN A 76 -2.88 -9.47 -2.60
N LYS A 77 -1.95 -9.47 -3.58
CA LYS A 77 -1.04 -10.59 -3.87
C LYS A 77 0.40 -10.25 -3.49
N ILE A 78 0.59 -9.49 -2.42
CA ILE A 78 1.90 -9.04 -1.95
C ILE A 78 2.46 -10.11 -1.02
N TYR A 79 3.60 -10.69 -1.40
CA TYR A 79 4.28 -11.74 -0.64
C TYR A 79 5.53 -11.25 0.10
N GLU A 80 5.94 -10.00 -0.14
CA GLU A 80 7.11 -9.39 0.49
C GLU A 80 6.90 -7.89 0.70
N LEU A 81 7.47 -7.37 1.80
CA LEU A 81 7.51 -5.95 2.09
C LEU A 81 8.95 -5.49 1.91
N PRO A 82 9.20 -4.42 1.15
CA PRO A 82 10.55 -3.94 0.96
C PRO A 82 11.13 -3.46 2.28
N SER A 83 12.43 -3.68 2.51
CA SER A 83 13.12 -3.28 3.74
C SER A 83 13.04 -1.78 4.03
N VAL A 84 12.77 -0.97 3.01
CA VAL A 84 12.54 0.48 3.13
C VAL A 84 11.29 0.85 3.95
N VAL A 85 10.38 -0.09 4.22
CA VAL A 85 9.27 0.11 5.18
C VAL A 85 9.81 0.48 6.56
N SER A 86 11.02 0.03 6.92
CA SER A 86 11.74 0.44 8.14
C SER A 86 11.96 1.95 8.25
N LYS A 87 12.00 2.67 7.12
CA LYS A 87 12.25 4.12 7.08
C LYS A 87 11.00 4.94 7.39
N LEU A 88 9.82 4.31 7.42
CA LEU A 88 8.55 4.96 7.73
C LEU A 88 8.41 5.14 9.25
N LYS A 89 9.08 6.18 9.78
CA LYS A 89 9.23 6.41 11.23
C LYS A 89 7.91 6.57 11.99
N PHE A 90 6.86 7.01 11.31
CA PHE A 90 5.55 7.25 11.91
C PHE A 90 4.55 6.13 11.65
N LEU A 91 4.96 5.06 10.95
CA LEU A 91 4.09 3.94 10.63
C LEU A 91 3.76 3.17 11.90
N LYS A 92 2.48 3.16 12.25
CA LYS A 92 1.96 2.50 13.45
C LYS A 92 1.32 1.18 13.11
N GLU A 93 0.64 1.09 11.96
CA GLU A 93 -0.18 -0.07 11.61
C GLU A 93 0.00 -0.48 10.16
N ILE A 94 0.12 -1.79 9.94
CA ILE A 94 0.09 -2.40 8.62
C ILE A 94 -0.95 -3.51 8.64
N TYR A 95 -1.92 -3.44 7.72
CA TYR A 95 -2.93 -4.48 7.54
C TYR A 95 -2.52 -5.39 6.38
N LEU A 96 -2.42 -6.69 6.65
CA LEU A 96 -1.97 -7.71 5.71
C LEU A 96 -2.89 -8.93 5.77
N ASP A 97 -2.93 -9.75 4.72
CA ASP A 97 -3.72 -10.98 4.74
C ASP A 97 -3.10 -12.05 5.62
N ARG A 98 -3.92 -12.66 6.49
CA ARG A 98 -3.49 -13.75 7.36
C ARG A 98 -2.94 -14.92 6.56
N GLU A 99 -3.64 -15.33 5.51
CA GLU A 99 -3.30 -16.51 4.71
C GLU A 99 -1.88 -16.45 4.12
N ILE A 100 -1.41 -15.25 3.76
CA ILE A 100 -0.09 -15.04 3.17
C ILE A 100 0.97 -14.80 4.26
N TRP A 101 0.62 -14.01 5.29
CA TRP A 101 1.61 -13.41 6.17
C TRP A 101 1.78 -14.11 7.52
N GLN A 102 0.88 -15.01 7.91
CA GLN A 102 0.97 -15.68 9.22
C GLN A 102 2.30 -16.41 9.44
N TYR A 103 2.85 -17.03 8.40
CA TYR A 103 4.11 -17.78 8.48
C TYR A 103 5.36 -16.90 8.33
N ARG A 104 5.20 -15.66 7.85
CA ARG A 104 6.29 -14.71 7.54
C ARG A 104 6.35 -13.55 8.55
N LEU A 105 5.46 -13.56 9.54
CA LEU A 105 5.29 -12.47 10.52
C LEU A 105 6.59 -12.13 11.26
N ASN A 106 7.40 -13.14 11.58
CA ASN A 106 8.68 -12.95 12.27
C ASN A 106 9.71 -12.22 11.39
N GLU A 107 9.66 -12.39 10.07
CA GLU A 107 10.53 -11.67 9.13
C GLU A 107 10.10 -10.21 9.01
N VAL A 108 8.79 -9.97 8.90
CA VAL A 108 8.22 -8.62 8.84
C VAL A 108 8.53 -7.83 10.10
N LYS A 109 8.39 -8.45 11.28
CA LYS A 109 8.70 -7.81 12.56
C LYS A 109 10.18 -7.44 12.73
N LYS A 110 11.10 -8.01 11.92
CA LYS A 110 12.51 -7.60 11.91
C LYS A 110 12.74 -6.30 11.13
N ILE A 111 11.89 -6.02 10.13
CA ILE A 111 12.05 -4.85 9.26
C ILE A 111 11.22 -3.64 9.70
N THR A 112 10.18 -3.82 10.53
CA THR A 112 9.35 -2.71 10.98
C THR A 112 8.94 -2.85 12.43
N ALA A 113 8.87 -1.72 13.12
CA ALA A 113 8.31 -1.61 14.46
C ALA A 113 6.78 -1.42 14.45
N ALA A 114 6.17 -1.24 13.27
CA ALA A 114 4.73 -1.08 13.13
C ALA A 114 3.98 -2.35 13.60
N ARG A 115 2.81 -2.14 14.19
CA ARG A 115 1.90 -3.22 14.54
C ARG A 115 1.36 -3.85 13.27
N ILE A 116 1.62 -5.14 13.11
CA ILE A 116 1.06 -5.93 12.02
C ILE A 116 -0.30 -6.46 12.44
N ILE A 117 -1.32 -6.17 11.64
CA ILE A 117 -2.69 -6.63 11.83
C ILE A 117 -3.00 -7.58 10.69
N LEU A 118 -3.27 -8.84 11.02
CA LEU A 118 -3.65 -9.85 10.04
C LEU A 118 -5.16 -9.87 9.90
N VAL A 119 -5.65 -9.65 8.69
CA VAL A 119 -7.06 -9.64 8.30
C VAL A 119 -7.35 -10.87 7.43
N GLY A 120 -8.58 -11.38 7.46
CA GLY A 120 -8.93 -12.69 6.91
C GLY A 120 -8.93 -13.74 8.01
#